data_AF-A0A7C9AFE8-F1
#
_entry.id   AF-A0A7C9AFE8-F1
#
_cell.length_a   1.000
_cell.length_b   1.000
_cell.length_c   1.000
_cell.angle_alpha   90.00
_cell.angle_beta   90.00
_cell.angle_gamma   90.00
#
_symmetry.space_group_name_H-M   'P 1'
#
loop_
_entity.id
_entity.type
_entity.pdbx_description
1 polymer ?
#
loop_
_entity_poly.entity_id
_entity_poly.type
_entity_poly.pdbx_seq_one_letter_code
_entity_poly.pdbx_strand_id
1 'polypeptide(L)'
;LHWEDGKVAIFYCSFLSNLTMDITAIGTKGTLHVNDFIIPYKENDASYRTVSEAWFTDMDLEWIKKPSEHVINADLPQEVLMVKEFSTLVDGIKRRGSSPDKKWPTITRKTQLIIDAVMASINKG
;
A
#
# COMPACT_ATOMS: atom_id res chain seq x y z
N LEU A 1 10.53 -9.19 6.86
CA LEU A 1 9.94 -8.62 8.09
C LEU A 1 9.03 -9.67 8.70
N HIS A 2 9.10 -9.88 10.01
CA HIS A 2 8.33 -10.90 10.74
C HIS A 2 7.57 -10.26 11.90
N TRP A 3 6.32 -10.66 12.06
CA TRP A 3 5.50 -10.33 13.23
C TRP A 3 5.27 -11.59 14.07
N GLU A 4 5.07 -11.40 15.38
CA GLU A 4 4.88 -12.49 16.35
C GLU A 4 3.69 -13.39 16.03
N ASP A 5 2.68 -12.84 15.35
CA ASP A 5 1.48 -13.55 14.93
C ASP A 5 1.64 -14.33 13.61
N GLY A 6 2.89 -14.53 13.17
CA GLY A 6 3.24 -15.32 12.00
C GLY A 6 3.13 -14.57 10.67
N LYS A 7 2.69 -13.31 10.65
CA LYS A 7 2.67 -12.51 9.42
C LYS A 7 4.09 -12.20 8.97
N VAL A 8 4.29 -12.24 7.67
CA VAL A 8 5.56 -11.89 7.02
C VAL A 8 5.33 -10.88 5.92
N ALA A 9 6.32 -10.00 5.74
CA ALA A 9 6.36 -9.09 4.61
C ALA A 9 7.76 -9.04 4.02
N ILE A 10 7.79 -8.92 2.69
CA ILE A 10 9.00 -8.74 1.90
C ILE A 10 8.80 -7.47 1.10
N PHE A 11 9.85 -6.66 1.00
CA PHE A 11 9.89 -5.55 0.06
C PHE A 11 11.21 -5.61 -0.69
N TYR A 12 11.20 -5.12 -1.93
CA TYR A 12 12.35 -5.09 -2.80
C TYR A 12 12.42 -3.72 -3.48
N CYS A 13 13.63 -3.18 -3.61
CA CYS A 13 13.90 -1.95 -4.33
C CYS A 13 15.24 -2.07 -5.06
N SER A 14 15.33 -1.49 -6.26
CA SER A 14 16.53 -1.53 -7.08
C SER A 14 16.55 -0.36 -8.04
N PHE A 15 17.71 0.27 -8.19
CA PHE A 15 17.97 1.25 -9.25
C PHE A 15 18.28 0.61 -10.60
N LEU A 16 18.49 -0.71 -10.64
CA LEU A 16 18.94 -1.45 -11.83
C LEU A 16 17.85 -2.33 -12.45
N SER A 17 16.72 -2.48 -11.77
CA SER A 17 15.60 -3.32 -12.22
C SER A 17 14.56 -2.47 -12.93
N ASN A 18 13.80 -3.07 -13.85
CA ASN A 18 12.71 -2.38 -14.54
C ASN A 18 11.67 -1.84 -13.54
N LEU A 19 11.05 -0.70 -13.88
CA LEU A 19 10.05 -0.04 -13.04
C LEU A 19 8.94 -1.02 -12.65
N THR A 20 8.84 -1.26 -11.34
CA THR A 20 7.86 -2.14 -10.72
C THR A 20 7.41 -1.50 -9.41
N MET A 21 6.09 -1.37 -9.22
CA MET A 21 5.50 -0.67 -8.06
C MET A 21 4.35 -1.49 -7.47
N ASP A 22 4.58 -2.81 -7.40
CA ASP A 22 3.53 -3.76 -7.04
C ASP A 22 3.32 -3.87 -5.52
N ILE A 23 2.07 -4.05 -5.13
CA ILE A 23 1.69 -4.61 -3.84
C ILE A 23 0.95 -5.93 -4.08
N THR A 24 1.34 -6.95 -3.33
CA THR A 24 0.55 -8.17 -3.15
C THR A 24 0.33 -8.40 -1.66
N ALA A 25 -0.92 -8.48 -1.24
CA ALA A 25 -1.28 -8.80 0.14
C ALA A 25 -2.17 -10.05 0.14
N ILE A 26 -1.75 -11.09 0.86
CA ILE A 26 -2.44 -12.38 0.91
C ILE A 26 -2.96 -12.59 2.33
N GLY A 27 -4.27 -12.70 2.45
CA GLY A 27 -4.96 -13.07 3.68
C GLY A 27 -5.46 -14.50 3.62
N THR A 28 -6.02 -14.97 4.72
CA THR A 28 -6.60 -16.33 4.82
C THR A 28 -7.80 -16.56 3.90
N LYS A 29 -8.42 -15.49 3.41
CA LYS A 29 -9.67 -15.53 2.62
C LYS A 29 -9.58 -14.87 1.26
N GLY A 30 -8.41 -14.37 0.87
CA GLY A 30 -8.30 -13.63 -0.36
C GLY A 30 -6.97 -12.95 -0.57
N THR A 31 -6.83 -12.38 -1.76
CA THR A 31 -5.62 -11.75 -2.23
C THR A 31 -5.94 -10.41 -2.85
N LEU A 32 -5.14 -9.40 -2.53
CA LEU A 32 -5.13 -8.07 -3.14
C LEU A 32 -3.86 -7.92 -3.98
N HIS A 33 -4.02 -7.41 -5.20
CA HIS A 33 -2.94 -6.97 -6.06
C HIS A 33 -3.17 -5.52 -6.51
N VAL A 34 -2.11 -4.73 -6.48
CA VAL A 34 -2.06 -3.37 -7.06
C VAL A 34 -0.76 -3.29 -7.83
N ASN A 35 -0.78 -2.86 -9.11
CA ASN A 35 0.41 -2.89 -9.97
C ASN A 35 1.10 -1.53 -10.15
N ASP A 36 0.41 -0.47 -9.78
CA ASP A 36 0.81 0.92 -9.96
C ASP A 36 0.64 1.71 -8.63
N PHE A 37 0.95 1.06 -7.51
CA PHE A 37 0.60 1.56 -6.18
C PHE A 37 1.21 2.92 -5.82
N ILE A 38 2.43 3.21 -6.29
CA ILE A 38 3.14 4.46 -5.95
C ILE A 38 2.71 5.60 -6.89
N ILE A 39 2.72 5.35 -8.19
CA ILE A 39 2.25 6.28 -9.23
C ILE A 39 1.28 5.50 -10.12
N PRO A 40 -0.02 5.86 -10.12
CA PRO A 40 -1.00 5.21 -10.97
C PRO A 40 -0.65 5.31 -12.46
N TYR A 41 -1.12 4.35 -13.28
CA TYR A 41 -0.92 4.41 -14.73
C TYR A 41 -1.56 5.65 -15.37
N LYS A 42 -2.65 6.15 -14.79
CA LYS A 42 -3.31 7.40 -15.16
C LYS A 42 -3.62 8.18 -13.90
N GLU A 43 -3.32 9.47 -13.88
CA GLU A 43 -3.50 10.33 -12.70
C GLU A 43 -4.93 10.32 -12.14
N ASN A 44 -5.93 10.21 -13.03
CA ASN A 44 -7.35 10.25 -12.66
C ASN A 44 -7.98 8.87 -12.45
N ASP A 45 -7.24 7.77 -12.59
CA ASP A 45 -7.74 6.41 -12.41
C ASP A 45 -6.77 5.59 -11.54
N ALA A 46 -7.29 4.89 -10.53
CA ALA A 46 -6.54 3.88 -9.81
C ALA A 46 -7.24 2.52 -9.95
N SER A 47 -6.49 1.44 -10.16
CA SER A 47 -7.07 0.10 -10.19
C SER A 47 -6.39 -0.87 -9.22
N TYR A 48 -7.17 -1.83 -8.76
CA TYR A 48 -6.66 -2.96 -7.98
C TYR A 48 -7.43 -4.22 -8.33
N ARG A 49 -6.79 -5.37 -8.17
CA ARG A 49 -7.40 -6.67 -8.34
C ARG A 49 -7.57 -7.34 -7.00
N THR A 50 -8.72 -7.94 -6.78
CA THR A 50 -8.97 -8.73 -5.58
C THR A 50 -9.68 -10.02 -5.93
N VAL A 51 -9.38 -11.07 -5.16
CA VAL A 51 -10.15 -12.30 -5.18
C VAL A 51 -10.39 -12.73 -3.75
N SER A 52 -11.55 -13.31 -3.49
CA SER A 52 -11.91 -13.84 -2.16
C SER A 52 -12.46 -15.23 -2.31
N GLU A 53 -12.03 -16.13 -1.43
CA GLU A 53 -12.41 -17.56 -1.42
C GLU A 53 -12.21 -18.20 -2.81
N ALA A 54 -11.05 -17.91 -3.43
CA ALA A 54 -10.68 -18.52 -4.70
C ALA A 54 -10.42 -20.01 -4.50
N TRP A 55 -10.97 -20.82 -5.40
CA TRP A 55 -10.80 -22.27 -5.39
C TRP A 55 -10.94 -22.82 -6.82
N PHE A 56 -10.76 -24.13 -6.98
CA PHE A 56 -10.89 -24.80 -8.26
C PHE A 56 -12.25 -25.50 -8.43
N THR A 57 -12.69 -25.65 -9.68
CA THR A 57 -13.86 -26.48 -10.03
C THR A 57 -13.57 -27.96 -9.74
N ASP A 58 -14.62 -28.80 -9.75
CA ASP A 58 -14.42 -30.25 -9.68
C ASP A 58 -13.46 -30.72 -10.78
N MET A 59 -12.42 -31.48 -10.40
CA MET A 59 -11.26 -31.91 -11.21
C MET A 59 -10.14 -30.89 -11.47
N ASP A 60 -10.13 -29.75 -10.77
CA ASP A 60 -9.06 -28.74 -10.82
C ASP A 60 -8.77 -28.15 -12.22
N LEU A 61 -9.73 -28.23 -13.14
CA LEU A 61 -9.56 -27.77 -14.52
C LEU A 61 -9.65 -26.24 -14.65
N GLU A 62 -10.42 -25.58 -13.79
CA GLU A 62 -10.63 -24.13 -13.82
C GLU A 62 -10.76 -23.55 -12.41
N TRP A 63 -10.68 -22.21 -12.32
CA TRP A 63 -10.94 -21.48 -11.06
C TRP A 63 -12.43 -21.17 -10.95
N ILE A 64 -13.04 -21.46 -9.80
CA ILE A 64 -14.43 -21.08 -9.49
C ILE A 64 -14.59 -19.56 -9.55
N LYS A 65 -13.58 -18.82 -9.07
CA LYS A 65 -13.60 -17.38 -9.03
C LYS A 65 -12.26 -16.80 -9.44
N LYS A 66 -12.27 -16.01 -10.51
CA LYS A 66 -11.11 -15.25 -10.98
C LYS A 66 -11.01 -13.92 -10.23
N PRO A 67 -9.81 -13.33 -10.11
CA PRO A 67 -9.67 -11.99 -9.58
C PRO A 67 -10.53 -10.98 -10.35
N SER A 68 -11.24 -10.12 -9.62
CA SER A 68 -11.98 -8.99 -10.16
C SER A 68 -11.12 -7.75 -10.09
N GLU A 69 -11.07 -7.01 -11.20
CA GLU A 69 -10.47 -5.68 -11.25
C GLU A 69 -11.49 -4.62 -10.86
N HIS A 70 -11.07 -3.71 -10.00
CA HIS A 70 -11.85 -2.57 -9.54
C HIS A 70 -11.11 -1.31 -9.95
N VAL A 71 -11.80 -0.43 -10.66
CA VAL A 71 -11.27 0.86 -11.11
C VAL A 71 -11.99 1.95 -10.34
N ILE A 72 -11.23 2.90 -9.80
CA ILE A 72 -11.72 4.06 -9.08
C ILE A 72 -11.27 5.29 -9.86
N ASN A 73 -12.21 6.18 -10.18
CA ASN A 73 -11.89 7.48 -10.74
C ASN A 73 -11.57 8.47 -9.59
N ALA A 74 -10.52 9.27 -9.78
CA ALA A 74 -10.10 10.32 -8.89
C ALA A 74 -10.31 11.67 -9.56
N ASP A 75 -11.11 12.54 -8.94
CA ASP A 75 -11.37 13.89 -9.45
C ASP A 75 -10.14 14.81 -9.32
N LEU A 76 -9.22 14.47 -8.41
CA LEU A 76 -8.00 15.22 -8.13
C LEU A 76 -6.81 14.26 -8.02
N PRO A 77 -5.62 14.68 -8.50
CA PRO A 77 -4.38 13.92 -8.33
C PRO A 77 -4.06 13.66 -6.85
N GLN A 78 -3.37 12.54 -6.57
CA GLN A 78 -3.10 12.09 -5.21
C GLN A 78 -2.26 13.10 -4.39
N GLU A 79 -1.34 13.82 -5.02
CA GLU A 79 -0.52 14.84 -4.39
C GLU A 79 -1.30 16.12 -4.08
N VAL A 80 -2.31 16.45 -4.90
CA VAL A 80 -3.24 17.54 -4.60
C VAL A 80 -4.07 17.19 -3.37
N LEU A 81 -4.53 15.94 -3.26
CA LEU A 81 -5.21 15.44 -2.07
C LEU A 81 -4.30 15.48 -0.83
N MET A 82 -3.02 15.15 -0.97
CA MET A 82 -2.04 15.24 0.11
C MET A 82 -1.89 16.67 0.64
N VAL A 83 -1.69 17.66 -0.24
CA VAL A 83 -1.55 19.08 0.15
C VAL A 83 -2.86 19.62 0.73
N LYS A 84 -4.00 19.21 0.17
CA LYS A 84 -5.33 19.58 0.68
C LYS A 84 -5.52 19.09 2.11
N GLU A 85 -5.23 17.82 2.39
CA GLU A 85 -5.32 17.25 3.73
C GLU A 85 -4.40 17.98 4.71
N PHE A 86 -3.14 18.21 4.34
CA PHE A 86 -2.22 19.00 5.16
C PHE A 86 -2.77 20.39 5.48
N SER A 87 -3.31 21.09 4.48
CA SER A 87 -3.90 22.42 4.64
C SER A 87 -5.11 22.40 5.59
N THR A 88 -5.95 21.37 5.48
CA THR A 88 -7.10 21.15 6.37
C THR A 88 -6.67 20.92 7.82
N LEU A 89 -5.61 20.14 8.05
CA LEU A 89 -5.05 19.93 9.40
C LEU A 89 -4.52 21.22 10.01
N VAL A 90 -3.80 22.03 9.22
CA VAL A 90 -3.30 23.35 9.65
C VAL A 90 -4.45 24.31 9.98
N ASP A 91 -5.51 24.34 9.16
CA ASP A 91 -6.71 25.13 9.44
C ASP A 91 -7.38 24.72 10.75
N GLY A 92 -7.52 23.41 10.99
CA GLY A 92 -8.07 22.86 12.23
C GLY A 92 -7.30 23.35 13.46
N ILE A 93 -5.97 23.32 13.41
CA ILE A 93 -5.12 23.82 14.51
C ILE A 93 -5.29 25.33 14.68
N LYS A 94 -5.16 26.10 13.60
CA LYS A 94 -5.13 27.57 13.67
C LYS A 94 -6.47 28.20 14.01
N ARG A 95 -7.58 27.61 13.54
CA ARG A 95 -8.92 28.21 13.65
C ARG A 95 -9.89 27.47 14.56
N ARG A 96 -9.65 26.18 14.82
CA ARG A 96 -10.60 25.32 15.55
C ARG A 96 -10.03 24.75 16.85
N GLY A 97 -8.78 25.07 17.18
CA GLY A 97 -8.12 24.59 18.39
C GLY A 97 -7.80 23.09 18.37
N SER A 98 -7.78 22.46 17.18
CA SER A 98 -7.40 21.06 17.05
C SER A 98 -5.93 20.86 17.47
N SER A 99 -5.62 19.68 18.01
CA SER A 99 -4.24 19.26 18.22
C SER A 99 -3.65 18.66 16.93
N PRO A 100 -2.31 18.68 16.75
CA PRO A 100 -1.66 18.01 15.63
C PRO A 100 -2.01 16.52 15.56
N ASP A 101 -2.38 16.05 14.37
CA ASP A 101 -2.68 14.64 14.14
C ASP A 101 -1.40 13.79 14.29
N LYS A 102 -1.45 12.82 15.21
CA LYS A 102 -0.33 11.93 15.52
C LYS A 102 -0.12 10.85 14.47
N LYS A 103 -1.08 10.61 13.56
CA LYS A 103 -0.99 9.59 12.50
C LYS A 103 0.26 9.77 11.67
N TRP A 104 0.49 10.97 11.15
CA TRP A 104 1.59 11.30 10.24
C TRP A 104 2.99 11.10 10.86
N PRO A 105 3.33 11.68 12.03
CA PRO A 105 4.63 11.42 12.64
C PRO A 105 4.79 9.95 13.07
N THR A 106 3.70 9.27 13.45
CA THR A 106 3.75 7.86 13.86
C THR A 106 4.09 6.95 12.69
N ILE A 107 3.42 7.10 11.54
CA ILE A 107 3.69 6.25 10.37
C ILE A 107 5.08 6.54 9.81
N THR A 108 5.50 7.81 9.72
CA THR A 108 6.84 8.18 9.25
C THR A 108 7.93 7.58 10.14
N ARG A 109 7.79 7.65 11.46
CA ARG A 109 8.78 7.06 12.39
C ARG A 109 8.85 5.54 12.25
N LYS A 110 7.70 4.86 12.12
CA LYS A 110 7.67 3.40 11.96
C LYS A 110 8.36 2.97 10.65
N THR A 111 8.10 3.67 9.55
CA THR A 111 8.78 3.42 8.28
C THR A 111 10.29 3.63 8.40
N GLN A 112 10.73 4.75 8.99
CA GLN A 112 12.15 5.03 9.16
C GLN A 112 12.88 3.94 9.96
N LEU A 113 12.28 3.46 11.05
CA LEU A 113 12.86 2.39 11.87
C LEU A 113 13.07 1.09 11.08
N ILE A 114 12.16 0.76 10.15
CA ILE A 114 12.31 -0.40 9.28
C ILE A 114 13.49 -0.20 8.33
N ILE A 115 13.61 0.99 7.71
CA ILE A 115 14.72 1.31 6.81
C ILE A 115 16.06 1.27 7.55
N ASP A 116 16.13 1.85 8.76
CA ASP A 116 17.33 1.83 9.59
C ASP A 116 17.74 0.40 9.94
N ALA A 117 16.77 -0.46 10.29
CA ALA A 117 17.02 -1.87 10.58
C ALA A 117 17.55 -2.65 9.36
N VAL A 118 17.00 -2.38 8.16
CA VAL A 118 17.47 -2.98 6.90
C VAL A 118 18.90 -2.55 6.59
N MET A 119 19.20 -1.25 6.71
CA MET A 119 20.56 -0.73 6.52
C MET A 119 21.54 -1.33 7.54
N ALA A 120 21.13 -1.45 8.80
CA ALA A 120 21.94 -2.07 9.83
C ALA A 120 22.20 -3.56 9.55
N SER A 121 21.21 -4.29 9.04
CA SER A 121 21.37 -5.70 8.64
C SER A 121 22.33 -5.83 7.45
N ILE A 122 22.19 -5.01 6.41
CA ILE A 122 23.13 -5.03 5.26
C ILE A 122 24.58 -4.81 5.72
N ASN A 123 24.79 -3.87 6.65
CA ASN A 123 26.12 -3.55 7.14
C ASN A 123 26.73 -4.62 8.07
N LYS A 124 25.91 -5.45 8.72
CA LYS A 124 26.36 -6.44 9.71
C LYS A 124 26.38 -7.87 9.19
N GLY A 125 25.71 -8.15 8.07
CA GLY A 125 25.38 -9.51 7.63
C GLY A 125 24.27 -10.12 8.47
#